data_AF-A0AAW2V237-F1
#
_entry.id   AF-A0AAW2V237-F1
#
_cell.length_a   1.000
_cell.length_b   1.000
_cell.length_c   1.000
_cell.angle_alpha   90.00
_cell.angle_beta   90.00
_cell.angle_gamma   90.00
#
_symmetry.space_group_name_H-M   'P 1'
#
loop_
_entity.id
_entity.type
_entity.pdbx_description
1 polymer ?
#
loop_
_entity_poly.entity_id
_entity_poly.type
_entity_poly.pdbx_seq_one_letter_code
_entity_poly.pdbx_strand_id
1 'polypeptide(L)'
;MGAITYDIEIPSSIPAAKMFKAVVLDADIFLKSCLRLSKVSKFGRRCYTIVEGDALAGVLESITYHVKIVPTEDGGCICKNRSIYHTKGDVEINEEKIKEGKEKAMQMFKAIEAYLQANA
;
A
#
# COMPACT_ATOMS: atom_id res chain seq x y z
N MET A 1 -19.23 -7.79 11.70
CA MET A 1 -17.84 -7.76 11.18
C MET A 1 -17.84 -6.87 9.94
N GLY A 2 -17.56 -5.59 10.10
CA GLY A 2 -17.42 -4.66 8.99
C GLY A 2 -16.02 -4.78 8.38
N ALA A 3 -15.93 -4.82 7.06
CA ALA A 3 -14.68 -4.63 6.34
C ALA A 3 -14.83 -3.41 5.45
N ILE A 4 -13.98 -2.40 5.65
CA ILE A 4 -13.99 -1.20 4.83
C ILE A 4 -12.93 -1.37 3.75
N THR A 5 -13.33 -1.20 2.49
CA THR A 5 -12.42 -1.35 1.35
C THR A 5 -12.23 -0.01 0.66
N TYR A 6 -10.98 0.34 0.41
CA TYR A 6 -10.58 1.51 -0.36
C TYR A 6 -9.71 1.11 -1.52
N ASP A 7 -10.09 1.54 -2.72
CA ASP A 7 -9.32 1.37 -3.93
C ASP A 7 -8.66 2.71 -4.31
N ILE A 8 -7.36 2.69 -4.59
CA ILE A 8 -6.60 3.84 -5.07
C ILE A 8 -5.91 3.43 -6.36
N GLU A 9 -6.04 4.24 -7.40
CA GLU A 9 -5.31 4.08 -8.65
C GLU A 9 -4.39 5.28 -8.84
N ILE A 10 -3.09 5.00 -9.04
CA ILE A 10 -2.07 6.02 -9.26
C ILE A 10 -1.46 5.77 -10.64
N PRO A 11 -1.75 6.61 -11.64
CA PRO A 11 -1.07 6.55 -12.92
C PRO A 11 0.37 7.03 -12.77
N SER A 12 1.28 6.38 -13.47
CA SER A 12 2.69 6.74 -13.54
C SER A 12 3.20 6.53 -14.96
N SER A 13 4.09 7.40 -15.40
CA SER A 13 4.77 7.26 -16.69
C SER A 13 5.89 6.22 -16.65
N ILE A 14 6.17 5.63 -15.48
CA ILE A 14 7.21 4.61 -15.31
C ILE A 14 6.73 3.25 -15.84
N PRO A 15 7.55 2.52 -16.62
CA PRO A 15 7.21 1.18 -17.06
C PRO A 15 6.91 0.24 -15.89
N ALA A 16 5.85 -0.58 -16.04
CA ALA A 16 5.36 -1.48 -14.99
C ALA A 16 6.45 -2.38 -14.39
N ALA A 17 7.41 -2.85 -15.19
CA ALA A 17 8.50 -3.71 -14.73
C ALA A 17 9.45 -2.99 -13.76
N LYS A 18 9.84 -1.74 -14.07
CA LYS A 18 10.68 -0.91 -13.19
C LYS A 18 9.93 -0.59 -11.90
N MET A 19 8.65 -0.20 -12.03
CA MET A 19 7.80 0.15 -10.89
C MET A 19 7.56 -1.05 -9.97
N PHE A 20 7.31 -2.23 -10.53
CA PHE A 20 7.15 -3.47 -9.76
C PHE A 20 8.41 -3.86 -9.02
N LYS A 21 9.58 -3.74 -9.66
CA LYS A 21 10.85 -4.06 -9.02
C LYS A 21 11.10 -3.17 -7.81
N ALA A 22 10.88 -1.85 -7.95
CA ALA A 22 11.03 -0.92 -6.83
C ALA A 22 9.99 -1.17 -5.74
N VAL A 23 8.70 -1.20 -6.07
CA VAL A 23 7.65 -1.43 -5.06
C VAL A 23 7.82 -2.76 -4.33
N VAL A 24 8.22 -3.85 -4.98
CA VAL A 24 8.36 -5.15 -4.31
C VAL A 24 9.65 -5.27 -3.49
N LEU A 25 10.77 -4.74 -3.98
CA LEU A 25 12.05 -4.76 -3.25
C LEU A 25 12.02 -3.78 -2.08
N ASP A 26 11.50 -2.57 -2.31
CA ASP A 26 11.43 -1.54 -1.28
C ASP A 26 10.29 -1.78 -0.30
N ALA A 27 9.20 -2.48 -0.68
CA ALA A 27 8.08 -2.78 0.22
C ALA A 27 8.49 -3.47 1.53
N ASP A 28 9.53 -4.30 1.55
CA ASP A 28 9.98 -4.98 2.77
C ASP A 28 10.65 -4.02 3.75
N ILE A 29 11.51 -3.14 3.23
CA ILE A 29 12.16 -2.04 3.97
C ILE A 29 11.09 -1.04 4.44
N PHE A 30 10.09 -0.83 3.59
CA PHE A 30 9.01 0.13 3.76
C PHE A 30 7.97 -0.24 4.81
N LEU A 31 7.48 -1.48 4.77
CA LEU A 31 6.53 -2.02 5.75
C LEU A 31 7.15 -1.98 7.15
N LYS A 32 8.45 -2.25 7.25
CA LYS A 32 9.18 -2.18 8.53
C LYS A 32 9.40 -0.74 8.99
N SER A 33 9.78 0.17 8.09
CA SER A 33 10.11 1.56 8.45
C SER A 33 8.89 2.44 8.73
N CYS A 34 7.85 2.40 7.88
CA CYS A 34 6.76 3.38 7.96
C CYS A 34 5.71 3.05 9.04
N LEU A 35 5.47 1.76 9.29
CA LEU A 35 4.30 1.32 10.06
C LEU A 35 4.67 0.69 11.42
N ARG A 36 5.97 0.66 11.79
CA ARG A 36 6.48 -0.04 13.00
C ARG A 36 5.81 -1.41 13.16
N LEU A 37 5.80 -2.19 12.08
CA LEU A 37 5.09 -3.45 12.02
C LEU A 37 5.88 -4.53 12.74
N SER A 38 5.29 -5.09 13.78
CA SER A 38 5.80 -6.28 14.45
C SER A 38 5.54 -7.53 13.61
N LYS A 39 4.45 -7.57 12.80
CA LYS A 39 4.11 -8.75 12.01
C LYS A 39 3.35 -8.45 10.72
N VAL A 40 3.95 -8.84 9.59
CA VAL A 40 3.33 -8.85 8.26
C VAL A 40 3.20 -10.28 7.76
N SER A 41 1.99 -10.67 7.38
CA SER A 41 1.76 -11.92 6.64
C SER A 41 1.79 -11.61 5.14
N LYS A 42 2.79 -12.15 4.43
CA LYS A 42 2.88 -12.06 2.97
C LYS A 42 2.03 -13.16 2.35
N PHE A 43 0.96 -12.77 1.64
CA PHE A 43 0.14 -13.71 0.87
C PHE A 43 0.43 -13.55 -0.63
N GLY A 44 1.51 -14.19 -1.08
CA GLY A 44 1.99 -14.10 -2.47
C GLY A 44 2.80 -12.83 -2.78
N ARG A 45 3.10 -12.60 -4.08
CA ARG A 45 4.01 -11.52 -4.54
C ARG A 45 3.44 -10.10 -4.43
N ARG A 46 2.16 -9.93 -4.10
CA ARG A 46 1.41 -8.67 -4.26
C ARG A 46 0.34 -8.39 -3.20
N CYS A 47 0.14 -9.30 -2.24
CA CYS A 47 -0.82 -9.10 -1.17
C CYS A 47 -0.10 -9.15 0.18
N TYR A 48 -0.35 -8.13 0.99
CA TYR A 48 0.27 -7.97 2.29
C TYR A 48 -0.83 -7.79 3.32
N THR A 49 -0.85 -8.62 4.35
CA THR A 49 -1.77 -8.46 5.47
C THR A 49 -0.99 -8.05 6.70
N ILE A 50 -1.34 -6.90 7.24
CA ILE A 50 -0.90 -6.39 8.52
C ILE A 50 -1.81 -6.98 9.58
N VAL A 51 -1.23 -7.74 10.50
CA VAL A 51 -1.95 -8.36 11.62
C VAL A 51 -1.53 -7.81 12.97
N GLU A 52 -0.39 -7.11 13.04
CA GLU A 52 0.09 -6.44 14.24
C GLU A 52 0.91 -5.18 13.89
N GLY A 53 0.77 -4.12 14.69
CA GLY A 53 1.53 -2.88 14.58
C GLY A 53 0.71 -1.64 14.93
N ASP A 54 1.39 -0.50 15.11
CA ASP A 54 0.76 0.80 15.40
C ASP A 54 -0.30 1.19 14.35
N ALA A 55 -0.13 0.71 13.12
CA ALA A 55 -1.06 0.88 12.00
C ALA A 55 -2.50 0.41 12.29
N LEU A 56 -2.68 -0.58 13.17
CA LEU A 56 -4.01 -1.09 13.53
C LEU A 56 -4.75 -0.18 14.50
N ALA A 57 -4.05 0.77 15.12
CA ALA A 57 -4.58 1.74 16.07
C ALA A 57 -5.44 1.14 17.20
N GLY A 58 -5.23 -0.15 17.52
CA GLY A 58 -6.02 -0.92 18.49
C GLY A 58 -7.42 -1.35 18.03
N VAL A 59 -7.99 -0.68 17.01
CA VAL A 59 -9.37 -0.84 16.53
C VAL A 59 -9.52 -1.80 15.34
N LEU A 60 -8.43 -2.04 14.60
CA LEU A 60 -8.40 -2.95 13.46
C LEU A 60 -7.92 -4.34 13.88
N GLU A 61 -8.55 -5.39 13.36
CA GLU A 61 -8.06 -6.76 13.43
C GLU A 61 -6.92 -7.01 12.46
N SER A 62 -7.09 -6.53 11.22
CA SER A 62 -6.07 -6.63 10.19
C SER A 62 -6.28 -5.61 9.07
N ILE A 63 -5.22 -5.33 8.32
CA ILE A 63 -5.29 -4.53 7.10
C ILE A 63 -4.67 -5.33 5.97
N THR A 64 -5.44 -5.62 4.93
CA THR A 64 -4.97 -6.33 3.74
C THR A 64 -4.79 -5.36 2.59
N TYR A 65 -3.57 -5.24 2.09
CA TYR A 65 -3.22 -4.46 0.91
C TYR A 65 -3.05 -5.39 -0.29
N HIS A 66 -3.74 -5.12 -1.38
CA HIS A 66 -3.54 -5.76 -2.67
C HIS A 66 -3.00 -4.74 -3.67
N VAL A 67 -1.73 -4.88 -4.02
CA VAL A 67 -1.07 -4.01 -4.99
C VAL A 67 -1.05 -4.69 -6.35
N LYS A 68 -1.63 -4.06 -7.37
CA LYS A 68 -1.56 -4.49 -8.77
C LYS A 68 -0.96 -3.38 -9.60
N ILE A 69 0.05 -3.70 -10.39
CA ILE A 69 0.64 -2.78 -11.35
C ILE A 69 0.23 -3.24 -12.73
N VAL A 70 -0.42 -2.36 -13.48
CA VAL A 70 -0.96 -2.64 -14.81
C VAL A 70 -0.22 -1.76 -15.83
N PRO A 71 0.42 -2.31 -16.87
CA PRO A 71 1.05 -1.48 -17.90
C PRO A 71 -0.01 -0.70 -18.70
N THR A 72 0.34 0.50 -19.16
CA THR A 72 -0.50 1.31 -20.06
C THR A 72 0.07 1.29 -21.49
N GLU A 73 -0.76 1.60 -22.48
CA GLU A 73 -0.35 1.66 -23.89
C GLU A 73 0.70 2.75 -24.14
N ASP A 74 0.66 3.85 -23.37
CA ASP A 74 1.66 4.93 -23.39
C ASP A 74 3.05 4.54 -22.83
N GLY A 75 3.28 3.27 -22.49
CA GLY A 75 4.55 2.78 -21.95
C GLY A 75 4.76 3.02 -20.45
N GLY A 76 3.75 3.58 -19.77
CA GLY A 76 3.70 3.76 -18.32
C GLY A 76 3.03 2.59 -17.58
N CYS A 77 2.52 2.87 -16.38
CA CYS A 77 1.72 1.93 -15.61
C CYS A 77 0.69 2.61 -14.71
N ILE A 78 -0.35 1.86 -14.32
CA ILE A 78 -1.31 2.23 -13.29
C ILE A 78 -1.07 1.31 -12.09
N CYS A 79 -0.73 1.91 -10.95
CA CYS A 79 -0.60 1.22 -9.68
C CYS A 79 -1.94 1.26 -8.95
N LYS A 80 -2.63 0.12 -8.93
CA LYS A 80 -3.88 -0.10 -8.20
C LYS A 80 -3.55 -0.68 -6.83
N ASN A 81 -3.86 0.05 -5.77
CA ASN A 81 -3.75 -0.42 -4.40
C ASN A 81 -5.14 -0.54 -3.79
N ARG A 82 -5.53 -1.76 -3.42
CA ARG A 82 -6.77 -2.03 -2.69
C ARG A 82 -6.42 -2.32 -1.23
N SER A 83 -6.87 -1.44 -0.35
CA SER A 83 -6.70 -1.56 1.10
C SER A 83 -8.01 -2.03 1.72
N ILE A 84 -7.98 -3.16 2.43
CA ILE A 84 -9.13 -3.76 3.12
C ILE A 84 -8.85 -3.69 4.61
N TYR A 85 -9.65 -2.94 5.34
CA TYR A 85 -9.52 -2.71 6.77
C TYR A 85 -10.57 -3.54 7.50
N HIS A 86 -10.12 -4.50 8.29
CA HIS A 86 -10.99 -5.34 9.12
C HIS A 86 -11.10 -4.74 10.52
N THR A 87 -12.30 -4.41 10.97
CA THR A 87 -12.54 -3.80 12.29
C THR A 87 -12.79 -4.86 13.36
N LYS A 88 -12.36 -4.57 14.59
CA LYS A 88 -12.77 -5.34 15.78
C LYS A 88 -14.21 -4.97 16.13
N GLY A 89 -15.17 -5.86 15.87
CA GLY A 89 -16.59 -5.61 16.13
C GLY A 89 -17.17 -4.47 15.30
N ASP A 90 -18.16 -3.76 15.86
CA ASP A 90 -18.86 -2.62 15.23
C ASP A 90 -18.16 -1.27 15.50
N VAL A 91 -16.83 -1.26 15.52
CA VAL A 91 -16.05 -0.02 15.67
C VAL A 91 -15.97 0.71 14.33
N GLU A 92 -16.36 1.98 14.32
CA GLU A 92 -16.25 2.86 13.17
C GLU A 92 -14.77 3.24 12.93
N ILE A 93 -14.28 3.08 11.71
CA ILE A 93 -12.93 3.51 11.36
C ILE A 93 -12.95 5.03 11.17
N ASN A 94 -12.09 5.74 11.90
CA ASN A 94 -11.90 7.17 11.66
C ASN A 94 -11.31 7.40 10.25
N GLU A 95 -12.06 8.10 9.40
CA GLU A 95 -11.65 8.50 8.05
C GLU A 95 -10.32 9.26 8.02
N GLU A 96 -9.99 10.01 9.07
CA GLU A 96 -8.71 10.72 9.18
C GLU A 96 -7.52 9.76 9.14
N LYS A 97 -7.60 8.62 9.84
CA LYS A 97 -6.51 7.62 9.85
C LYS A 97 -6.36 6.94 8.50
N ILE A 98 -7.47 6.73 7.79
CA ILE A 98 -7.44 6.20 6.41
C ILE A 98 -6.80 7.23 5.49
N LYS A 99 -7.16 8.50 5.63
CA LYS A 99 -6.59 9.60 4.84
C LYS A 99 -5.09 9.76 5.08
N GLU A 100 -4.64 9.71 6.33
CA GLU A 100 -3.22 9.72 6.66
C GLU A 100 -2.47 8.55 6.02
N GLY A 101 -3.04 7.33 6.09
CA GLY A 101 -2.47 6.15 5.44
C GLY A 101 -2.37 6.32 3.92
N LYS A 102 -3.38 6.92 3.30
CA LYS A 102 -3.41 7.23 1.85
C LYS A 102 -2.37 8.28 1.47
N GLU A 103 -2.27 9.38 2.22
CA GLU A 103 -1.29 10.44 1.96
C GLU A 103 0.14 9.92 2.10
N LYS A 104 0.41 9.13 3.15
CA LYS A 104 1.69 8.44 3.34
C LYS A 104 2.01 7.54 2.15
N ALA A 105 1.07 6.69 1.71
CA ALA A 105 1.27 5.82 0.56
C ALA A 105 1.55 6.61 -0.73
N MET A 106 0.86 7.73 -0.94
CA MET A 106 1.04 8.57 -2.12
C MET A 106 2.36 9.33 -2.12
N GLN A 107 2.75 9.94 -1.00
CA GLN A 107 4.06 10.60 -0.85
C GLN A 107 5.19 9.64 -1.17
N MET A 108 5.04 8.41 -0.71
CA MET A 108 6.03 7.37 -0.93
C MET A 108 6.05 6.86 -2.36
N PHE A 109 4.89 6.70 -3.01
CA PHE A 109 4.83 6.43 -4.44
C PHE A 109 5.57 7.50 -5.25
N LYS A 110 5.36 8.78 -4.94
CA LYS A 110 6.07 9.89 -5.59
C LYS A 110 7.58 9.86 -5.34
N ALA A 111 8.02 9.48 -4.14
CA ALA A 111 9.45 9.36 -3.85
C ALA A 111 10.11 8.24 -4.68
N ILE A 112 9.45 7.09 -4.81
CA ILE A 112 9.93 5.99 -5.66
C ILE A 112 9.93 6.40 -7.12
N GLU A 113 8.86 7.04 -7.60
CA GLU A 113 8.77 7.55 -8.96
C GLU A 113 9.91 8.54 -9.25
N ALA A 114 10.14 9.53 -8.38
CA ALA A 114 11.22 10.50 -8.52
C ALA A 114 12.61 9.83 -8.52
N TYR A 115 12.83 8.84 -7.64
CA TYR A 115 14.07 8.07 -7.63
C TYR A 115 14.27 7.29 -8.93
N LEU A 116 13.24 6.61 -9.42
CA LEU A 116 13.29 5.86 -10.68
C LEU A 116 13.47 6.78 -11.89
N GLN A 117 12.91 7.99 -11.88
CA GLN A 117 13.13 8.99 -12.93
C GLN A 117 14.56 9.52 -12.92
N ALA A 118 15.13 9.79 -11.74
CA ALA A 118 16.49 10.28 -11.61
C ALA A 118 17.57 9.23 -11.91
N ASN A 119 17.24 7.94 -11.78
CA ASN A 119 18.15 6.80 -11.98
C ASN A 119 17.69 5.89 -13.15
N ALA A 120 16.96 6.46 -14.11
CA ALA A 120 16.31 5.75 -15.22
C ALA A 120 17.29 5.20 -16.27
#